data_AF-A0A1E5WBF1-F1
#
_entry.id   AF-A0A1E5WBF1-F1
#
_cell.length_a   1.000
_cell.length_b   1.000
_cell.length_c   1.000
_cell.angle_alpha   90.00
_cell.angle_beta   90.00
_cell.angle_gamma   90.00
#
_symmetry.space_group_name_H-M   'P 1'
#
loop_
_entity.id
_entity.type
_entity.pdbx_description
1 polymer ?
#
loop_
_entity_poly.entity_id
_entity_poly.type
_entity_poly.pdbx_seq_one_letter_code
_entity_poly.pdbx_strand_id
1 'polypeptide(L)'
;LNTAKLGKDFATKAVRVLSRYPDVEDVAEIYPRLALLGLMIMVCESAKLQPLHDAIADDWEPGTKFTKKLIGYIRNWGNMSQTLLHWKNTGRQSWIEVDNEHKSWMKHVKINNAKDAKQVIRLVFNYRSRTQNAGRSVSAGSCVGAIAPSSGCSSSIQTKGPTGDNQQLGQSSDAAENNES
;
A
#
# COMPACT_ATOMS: atom_id res chain seq x y z
N LEU A 1 16.06 1.63 4.27
CA LEU A 1 15.57 2.97 4.69
C LEU A 1 16.07 3.41 6.05
N ASN A 2 16.16 2.50 7.04
CA ASN A 2 16.70 2.79 8.37
C ASN A 2 18.09 3.48 8.38
N THR A 3 18.88 3.31 7.34
CA THR A 3 20.20 3.95 7.16
C THR A 3 20.18 5.16 6.23
N ALA A 4 19.16 5.31 5.38
CA ALA A 4 19.08 6.38 4.39
C ALA A 4 18.56 7.66 5.05
N LYS A 5 19.19 8.79 4.72
CA LYS A 5 18.69 10.12 5.09
C LYS A 5 17.81 10.64 3.97
N LEU A 6 16.55 10.93 4.25
CA LEU A 6 15.62 11.46 3.27
C LEU A 6 15.72 12.98 3.24
N GLY A 7 16.11 13.55 2.11
CA GLY A 7 16.34 14.98 1.93
C GLY A 7 16.72 15.28 0.49
N LYS A 8 17.22 16.49 0.24
CA LYS A 8 17.53 17.00 -1.10
C LYS A 8 18.46 16.11 -1.91
N ASP A 9 19.57 15.67 -1.31
CA ASP A 9 20.56 14.81 -1.96
C ASP A 9 19.95 13.46 -2.35
N PHE A 10 19.27 12.81 -1.40
CA PHE A 10 18.56 11.56 -1.66
C PHE A 10 17.52 11.70 -2.78
N ALA A 11 16.69 12.75 -2.75
CA ALA A 11 15.68 12.99 -3.78
C ALA A 11 16.30 13.18 -5.16
N THR A 12 17.39 13.96 -5.24
CA THR A 12 18.11 14.22 -6.50
C THR A 12 18.68 12.93 -7.07
N LYS A 13 19.35 12.13 -6.24
CA LYS A 13 19.88 10.81 -6.61
C LYS A 13 18.75 9.86 -7.02
N ALA A 14 17.64 9.85 -6.28
CA ALA A 14 16.51 8.97 -6.54
C ALA A 14 15.85 9.27 -7.89
N VAL A 15 15.61 10.55 -8.20
CA VAL A 15 15.07 10.96 -9.50
C VAL A 15 16.04 10.61 -10.62
N ARG A 16 17.36 10.85 -10.44
CA ARG A 16 18.37 10.46 -11.43
C ARG A 16 18.34 8.95 -11.71
N VAL A 17 18.35 8.12 -10.66
CA VAL A 17 18.31 6.65 -10.80
C VAL A 17 17.03 6.19 -11.49
N LEU A 18 15.88 6.70 -11.07
CA LEU A 18 14.59 6.27 -11.65
C LEU A 18 14.38 6.77 -13.08
N SER A 19 14.96 7.93 -13.45
CA SER A 19 14.88 8.46 -14.82
C SER A 19 15.61 7.62 -15.85
N ARG A 20 16.55 6.77 -15.42
CA ARG A 20 17.35 5.89 -16.28
C ARG A 20 16.90 4.43 -16.22
N TYR A 21 15.89 4.11 -15.41
CA TYR A 21 15.44 2.74 -15.25
C TYR A 21 14.86 2.17 -16.56
N PRO A 22 15.20 0.94 -16.98
CA PRO A 22 15.96 -0.09 -16.24
C PRO A 22 17.48 -0.02 -16.36
N ASP A 23 18.02 0.85 -17.22
CA ASP A 23 19.45 0.99 -17.53
C ASP A 23 20.22 1.75 -16.43
N VAL A 24 20.19 1.19 -15.22
CA VAL A 24 20.85 1.74 -14.04
C VAL A 24 22.23 1.14 -13.91
N GLU A 25 23.26 1.99 -13.84
CA GLU A 25 24.65 1.58 -13.64
C GLU A 25 24.80 0.76 -12.34
N ASP A 26 25.54 -0.35 -12.38
CA ASP A 26 25.75 -1.25 -11.22
C ASP A 26 26.43 -0.57 -10.02
N VAL A 27 27.10 0.57 -10.26
CA VAL A 27 27.76 1.38 -9.23
C VAL A 27 26.84 2.43 -8.60
N ALA A 28 25.53 2.39 -8.87
CA ALA A 28 24.57 3.33 -8.30
C ALA A 28 24.58 3.26 -6.77
N GLU A 29 24.82 4.41 -6.13
CA GLU A 29 24.83 4.56 -4.67
C GLU A 29 23.51 4.15 -4.01
N ILE A 30 22.39 4.25 -4.75
CA ILE A 30 21.07 3.79 -4.32
C ILE A 30 20.40 2.93 -5.39
N TYR A 31 19.84 1.79 -4.97
CA TYR A 31 19.10 0.90 -5.85
C TYR A 31 17.71 1.48 -6.21
N PRO A 32 17.15 1.18 -7.41
CA PRO A 32 15.87 1.73 -7.87
C PRO A 32 14.70 1.53 -6.91
N ARG A 33 14.61 0.36 -6.27
CA ARG A 33 13.57 0.07 -5.27
C ARG A 33 13.66 1.00 -4.05
N LEU A 34 14.88 1.31 -3.60
CA LEU A 34 15.11 2.22 -2.49
C LEU A 34 14.79 3.67 -2.88
N ALA A 35 15.19 4.08 -4.08
CA ALA A 35 14.87 5.38 -4.65
C ALA A 35 13.34 5.61 -4.70
N LEU A 36 12.59 4.64 -5.24
CA LEU A 36 11.13 4.71 -5.31
C LEU A 36 10.50 4.80 -3.91
N LEU A 37 10.91 3.91 -3.00
CA LEU A 37 10.34 3.87 -1.65
C LEU A 37 10.61 5.16 -0.86
N GLY A 38 11.81 5.72 -1.00
CA GLY A 38 12.14 7.00 -0.37
C GLY A 38 11.30 8.15 -0.93
N LEU A 39 11.12 8.24 -2.26
CA LEU A 39 10.25 9.25 -2.87
C LEU A 39 8.78 9.08 -2.47
N MET A 40 8.27 7.84 -2.39
CA MET A 40 6.91 7.58 -1.89
C MET A 40 6.72 8.12 -0.48
N ILE A 41 7.72 7.97 0.39
CA ILE A 41 7.66 8.53 1.74
C ILE A 41 7.69 10.05 1.70
N MET A 42 8.64 10.63 0.97
CA MET A 42 8.84 12.08 0.91
C MET A 42 7.65 12.83 0.31
N VAL A 43 6.97 12.24 -0.66
CA VAL A 43 5.83 12.85 -1.36
C VAL A 43 4.51 12.34 -0.80
N CYS A 44 4.24 11.04 -0.95
CA CYS A 44 2.91 10.49 -0.65
C CYS A 44 2.66 10.41 0.86
N GLU A 45 3.60 9.89 1.64
CA GLU A 45 3.38 9.75 3.08
C GLU A 45 3.41 11.12 3.79
N SER A 46 4.27 12.06 3.39
CA SER A 46 4.24 13.45 3.87
C SER A 46 2.92 14.17 3.55
N ALA A 47 2.33 13.93 2.37
CA ALA A 47 1.04 14.50 2.03
C ALA A 47 -0.08 13.99 2.95
N LYS A 48 0.02 12.74 3.43
CA LYS A 48 -0.95 12.13 4.34
C LYS A 48 -0.72 12.52 5.80
N LEU A 49 0.53 12.65 6.22
CA LEU A 49 0.95 12.70 7.62
C LEU A 49 1.77 13.97 7.90
N GLN A 50 1.23 14.86 8.73
CA GLN A 50 1.89 16.09 9.15
C GLN A 50 3.26 15.85 9.81
N PRO A 51 3.45 14.86 10.72
CA PRO A 51 4.76 14.64 11.34
C PRO A 51 5.86 14.21 10.36
N LEU A 52 5.49 13.58 9.24
CA LEU A 52 6.45 13.23 8.20
C LEU A 52 6.82 14.44 7.36
N HIS A 53 5.81 15.23 6.98
CA HIS A 53 6.02 16.50 6.30
C HIS A 53 7.00 17.39 7.09
N ASP A 54 6.73 17.60 8.38
CA ASP A 54 7.54 18.49 9.22
C ASP A 54 8.96 17.96 9.37
N ALA A 55 9.11 16.67 9.66
CA ALA A 55 10.44 16.07 9.81
C ALA A 55 11.29 16.16 8.52
N ILE A 56 10.67 16.08 7.34
CA ILE A 56 11.36 16.18 6.05
C ILE A 56 11.63 17.63 5.64
N ALA A 57 10.71 18.54 5.97
CA ALA A 57 10.89 19.96 5.71
C ALA A 57 12.00 20.55 6.60
N ASP A 58 11.99 20.23 7.89
CA ASP A 58 12.94 20.74 8.87
C ASP A 58 14.38 20.26 8.59
N ASP A 59 14.54 19.01 8.16
CA ASP A 59 15.83 18.40 7.85
C ASP A 59 16.04 18.24 6.32
N TRP A 60 15.46 19.12 5.49
CA TRP A 60 15.52 18.96 4.03
C TRP A 60 16.96 18.91 3.46
N GLU A 61 17.82 19.82 3.92
CA GLU A 61 19.20 19.93 3.48
C GLU A 61 20.10 18.83 4.09
N PRO A 62 20.16 18.62 5.43
CA PRO A 62 21.01 17.58 6.02
C PRO A 62 20.46 16.15 5.86
N GLY A 63 19.17 16.03 5.55
CA GLY A 63 18.41 14.78 5.40
C GLY A 63 17.92 14.20 6.73
N THR A 64 16.64 13.85 6.77
CA THR A 64 15.94 13.28 7.92
C THR A 64 16.28 11.81 8.10
N LYS A 65 16.58 11.41 9.34
CA LYS A 65 16.68 9.99 9.71
C LYS A 65 15.31 9.41 10.05
N PHE A 66 15.05 8.19 9.60
CA PHE A 66 13.79 7.52 9.86
C PHE A 66 13.71 6.97 11.30
N THR A 67 13.07 7.75 12.19
CA THR A 67 12.88 7.35 13.59
C THR A 67 11.79 6.27 13.71
N LYS A 68 11.86 5.46 14.79
CA LYS A 68 10.81 4.47 15.12
C LYS A 68 9.42 5.12 15.20
N LYS A 69 9.35 6.39 15.63
CA LYS A 69 8.11 7.16 15.73
C LYS A 69 7.49 7.45 14.37
N LEU A 70 8.29 7.89 13.38
CA LEU A 70 7.82 8.16 12.01
C LEU A 70 7.32 6.87 11.33
N ILE A 71 8.03 5.76 11.52
CA ILE A 71 7.58 4.44 11.05
C ILE A 71 6.24 4.06 11.69
N GLY A 72 6.06 4.38 12.98
CA GLY A 72 4.81 4.19 13.69
C GLY A 72 3.65 4.95 13.03
N TYR A 73 3.84 6.20 12.62
CA TYR A 73 2.78 6.95 11.91
C TYR A 73 2.41 6.32 10.57
N ILE A 74 3.40 5.96 9.73
CA ILE A 74 3.14 5.34 8.43
C ILE A 74 2.37 4.03 8.58
N ARG A 75 2.86 3.13 9.44
CA ARG A 75 2.25 1.80 9.64
C ARG A 75 0.82 1.89 10.14
N ASN A 76 0.50 2.90 10.94
CA ASN A 76 -0.81 3.05 11.56
C ASN A 76 -1.74 4.01 10.81
N TRP A 77 -1.35 4.56 9.65
CA TRP A 77 -2.17 5.52 8.90
C TRP A 77 -3.56 4.99 8.54
N GLY A 78 -3.67 3.70 8.19
CA GLY A 78 -4.95 3.05 7.92
C GLY A 78 -5.87 3.05 9.14
N ASN A 79 -5.35 2.61 10.29
CA ASN A 79 -6.10 2.56 11.55
C ASN A 79 -6.52 3.98 11.99
N MET A 80 -5.57 4.92 11.96
CA MET A 80 -5.82 6.34 12.26
C MET A 80 -6.93 6.92 11.38
N SER A 81 -6.89 6.64 10.08
CA SER A 81 -7.91 7.09 9.12
C SER A 81 -9.28 6.50 9.40
N GLN A 82 -9.35 5.19 9.66
CA GLN A 82 -10.61 4.50 9.95
C GLN A 82 -11.24 5.00 11.24
N THR A 83 -10.46 5.15 12.32
CA THR A 83 -10.93 5.71 13.59
C THR A 83 -11.46 7.13 13.41
N LEU A 84 -10.75 7.97 12.65
CA LEU A 84 -11.18 9.35 12.41
C LEU A 84 -12.47 9.44 11.58
N LEU A 85 -12.63 8.56 10.59
CA LEU A 85 -13.86 8.47 9.80
C LEU A 85 -15.03 7.91 10.62
N HIS A 86 -14.81 6.87 11.42
CA HIS A 86 -15.82 6.33 12.31
C HIS A 86 -16.33 7.40 13.28
N TRP A 87 -15.42 8.09 13.96
CA TRP A 87 -15.77 9.21 14.84
C TRP A 87 -16.55 10.32 14.12
N LYS A 88 -16.21 10.65 12.88
CA LYS A 88 -16.99 11.61 12.08
C LYS A 88 -18.41 11.10 11.79
N ASN A 89 -18.55 9.82 11.45
CA ASN A 89 -19.82 9.22 11.03
C ASN A 89 -20.77 8.96 12.20
N THR A 90 -20.27 8.77 13.42
CA THR A 90 -21.08 8.64 14.65
C THR A 90 -21.47 9.99 15.26
N GLY A 91 -21.42 11.06 14.48
CA GLY A 91 -21.76 12.41 14.97
C GLY A 91 -20.75 12.95 15.99
N ARG A 92 -19.51 12.43 16.01
CA ARG A 92 -18.42 12.84 16.93
C ARG A 92 -18.71 12.56 18.40
N GLN A 93 -19.62 11.64 18.69
CA GLN A 93 -20.10 11.36 20.05
C GLN A 93 -19.10 10.57 20.90
N SER A 94 -18.43 9.55 20.34
CA SER A 94 -17.40 8.80 21.04
C SER A 94 -16.16 8.63 20.17
N TRP A 95 -15.00 8.98 20.73
CA TRP A 95 -13.72 8.58 20.16
C TRP A 95 -13.43 7.18 20.67
N ILE A 96 -13.70 6.18 19.81
CA ILE A 96 -13.40 4.76 19.97
C ILE A 96 -14.32 4.00 20.95
N GLU A 97 -15.12 3.08 20.39
CA GLU A 97 -15.59 1.82 21.03
C GLU A 97 -14.83 0.58 20.50
N VAL A 98 -13.79 0.77 19.67
CA VAL A 98 -12.96 -0.33 19.18
C VAL A 98 -12.06 -0.92 20.29
N ASP A 99 -11.90 -2.24 20.22
CA ASP A 99 -11.24 -3.14 21.16
C ASP A 99 -9.87 -2.67 21.72
N ASN A 100 -9.40 -3.36 22.77
CA ASN A 100 -8.13 -3.03 23.43
C ASN A 100 -6.90 -3.16 22.50
N GLU A 101 -7.02 -3.93 21.41
CA GLU A 101 -5.95 -4.11 20.42
C GLU A 101 -5.77 -2.83 19.58
N HIS A 102 -6.89 -2.18 19.19
CA HIS A 102 -6.87 -0.88 18.52
C HIS A 102 -6.29 0.26 19.36
N LYS A 103 -6.22 0.13 20.69
CA LYS A 103 -5.56 1.14 21.55
C LYS A 103 -4.04 1.01 21.60
N SER A 104 -3.47 -0.13 21.20
CA SER A 104 -2.03 -0.39 21.35
C SER A 104 -1.19 0.58 20.51
N TRP A 105 -1.55 0.77 19.24
CA TRP A 105 -0.80 1.65 18.34
C TRP A 105 -0.85 3.13 18.76
N MET A 106 -1.97 3.57 19.36
CA MET A 106 -2.18 4.94 19.84
C MET A 106 -1.16 5.36 20.89
N LYS A 107 -0.77 4.45 21.79
CA LYS A 107 0.27 4.69 22.81
C LYS A 107 1.61 5.01 22.17
N HIS A 108 1.96 4.32 21.09
CA HIS A 108 3.24 4.50 20.41
C HIS A 108 3.32 5.79 19.59
N VAL A 109 2.19 6.22 19.00
CA VAL A 109 2.12 7.43 18.17
C VAL A 109 1.59 8.66 18.91
N LYS A 110 1.27 8.52 20.21
CA LYS A 110 0.73 9.56 21.09
C LYS A 110 -0.53 10.25 20.55
N ILE A 111 -1.46 9.48 19.98
CA ILE A 111 -2.76 9.97 19.50
C ILE A 111 -3.83 9.41 20.42
N ASN A 112 -4.36 10.24 21.32
CA ASN A 112 -5.30 9.77 22.35
C ASN A 112 -6.74 10.14 22.04
N ASN A 113 -6.96 11.13 21.17
CA ASN A 113 -8.28 11.66 20.87
C ASN A 113 -8.38 12.12 19.40
N ALA A 114 -9.59 12.46 18.96
CA ALA A 114 -9.86 12.94 17.61
C ALA A 114 -9.11 14.21 17.24
N LYS A 115 -8.88 15.10 18.20
CA LYS A 115 -8.16 16.37 17.99
C LYS A 115 -6.68 16.12 17.72
N ASP A 116 -6.07 15.17 18.43
CA ASP A 116 -4.69 14.74 18.18
C ASP A 116 -4.59 14.10 16.79
N ALA A 117 -5.54 13.22 16.44
CA ALA A 117 -5.56 12.55 15.15
C ALA A 117 -5.67 13.53 13.97
N LYS A 118 -6.51 14.58 14.10
CA LYS A 118 -6.63 15.64 13.09
C LYS A 118 -5.36 16.45 12.89
N GLN A 119 -4.55 16.63 13.94
CA GLN A 119 -3.27 17.33 13.81
C GLN A 119 -2.23 16.48 13.09
N VAL A 120 -2.33 15.15 13.20
CA VAL A 120 -1.39 14.22 12.57
C VAL A 120 -1.79 13.88 11.13
N ILE A 121 -3.07 13.66 10.85
CA ILE A 121 -3.55 13.19 9.55
C ILE A 121 -4.08 14.35 8.73
N ARG A 122 -3.46 14.61 7.57
CA ARG A 122 -3.95 15.58 6.58
C ARG A 122 -4.91 14.95 5.58
N LEU A 123 -4.64 13.71 5.17
CA LEU A 123 -5.46 12.96 4.21
C LEU A 123 -5.88 11.62 4.82
N VAL A 124 -7.17 11.33 4.81
CA VAL A 124 -7.75 10.08 5.33
C VAL A 124 -8.01 9.09 4.21
N PHE A 125 -7.82 7.80 4.50
CA PHE A 125 -8.20 6.73 3.59
C PHE A 125 -9.72 6.66 3.45
N ASN A 126 -10.25 6.99 2.26
CA ASN A 126 -11.68 6.91 1.99
C ASN A 126 -12.09 5.46 1.66
N TYR A 127 -12.47 4.67 2.66
CA TYR A 127 -13.09 3.38 2.44
C TYR A 127 -14.53 3.60 1.95
N ARG A 128 -14.74 3.71 0.63
CA ARG A 128 -16.08 3.52 0.07
C ARG A 128 -16.41 2.05 0.24
N SER A 129 -17.35 1.73 1.13
CA SER A 129 -17.88 0.37 1.25
C SER A 129 -18.36 -0.06 -0.14
N ARG A 130 -17.72 -1.09 -0.71
CA ARG A 130 -18.07 -1.66 -2.02
C ARG A 130 -19.54 -2.10 -2.12
N THR A 131 -20.23 -2.15 -0.99
CA THR A 131 -21.65 -2.49 -0.80
C THR A 131 -22.64 -1.37 -1.11
N GLN A 132 -22.26 -0.10 -1.25
CA GLN A 132 -23.23 0.96 -1.61
C GLN A 132 -23.65 0.96 -3.09
N ASN A 133 -22.96 0.19 -3.96
CA ASN A 133 -23.30 0.11 -5.39
C ASN A 133 -24.27 -1.04 -5.73
N ALA A 134 -24.65 -1.89 -4.77
CA ALA A 134 -25.62 -2.97 -5.01
C ALA A 134 -27.08 -2.55 -4.78
N GLY A 135 -27.33 -1.35 -4.23
CA GLY A 135 -28.68 -0.90 -3.85
C GLY A 135 -29.28 0.19 -4.72
N ARG A 136 -28.55 0.74 -5.70
CA ARG A 136 -29.10 1.73 -6.64
C ARG A 136 -29.48 1.00 -7.92
N SER A 137 -30.50 0.16 -7.84
CA SER A 137 -31.21 -0.26 -9.05
C SER A 137 -31.77 1.02 -9.68
N VAL A 138 -31.38 1.24 -10.92
CA VAL A 138 -32.03 2.21 -11.78
C VAL A 138 -33.49 1.77 -11.85
N SER A 139 -34.41 2.62 -11.40
CA SER A 139 -35.82 2.46 -11.72
C SER A 139 -35.94 2.59 -13.24
N ALA A 140 -35.88 1.46 -13.94
CA ALA A 140 -36.27 1.40 -15.33
C ALA A 140 -37.77 1.72 -15.36
N GLY A 141 -38.08 2.94 -15.80
CA GLY A 141 -39.43 3.36 -16.11
C GLY A 141 -40.04 2.37 -17.10
N SER A 142 -41.29 2.03 -16.80
CA SER A 142 -42.20 1.21 -17.59
C SER A 142 -42.24 1.62 -19.06
N CYS A 143 -41.93 0.70 -19.96
CA CYS A 143 -42.40 0.72 -21.34
C CYS A 143 -43.00 -0.65 -21.65
N VAL A 144 -44.32 -0.67 -21.81
CA VAL A 144 -45.16 -1.82 -22.14
C VAL A 144 -45.23 -2.00 -23.66
N GLY A 145 -45.09 -3.24 -24.13
CA GLY A 145 -45.47 -3.72 -25.47
C GLY A 145 -44.29 -3.88 -26.46
N ALA A 146 -44.16 -4.91 -27.28
CA ALA A 146 -44.94 -6.13 -27.50
C ALA A 146 -44.14 -7.11 -28.42
N ILE A 147 -44.42 -8.42 -28.29
CA ILE A 147 -44.39 -9.49 -29.32
C ILE A 147 -43.02 -10.07 -29.78
N ALA A 148 -42.85 -11.38 -29.55
CA ALA A 148 -41.83 -12.29 -30.11
C ALA A 148 -42.40 -13.04 -31.36
N PRO A 149 -41.86 -14.17 -31.89
CA PRO A 149 -40.52 -14.81 -31.83
C PRO A 149 -40.03 -15.33 -33.22
N SER A 150 -38.81 -15.89 -33.34
CA SER A 150 -38.56 -17.16 -34.08
C SER A 150 -37.10 -17.66 -34.02
N SER A 151 -36.97 -18.99 -33.85
CA SER A 151 -35.95 -19.98 -34.31
C SER A 151 -34.49 -19.54 -34.47
N GLY A 152 -33.47 -20.18 -33.90
CA GLY A 152 -33.26 -21.62 -33.70
C GLY A 152 -31.99 -22.04 -34.47
N CYS A 153 -30.96 -22.56 -33.79
CA CYS A 153 -30.03 -23.59 -34.29
C CYS A 153 -28.94 -23.89 -33.25
N SER A 154 -28.87 -25.17 -32.89
CA SER A 154 -27.81 -25.83 -32.12
C SER A 154 -26.43 -25.74 -32.79
N SER A 155 -25.36 -25.75 -31.99
CA SER A 155 -24.36 -26.84 -32.01
C SER A 155 -23.37 -26.73 -30.86
N SER A 156 -23.27 -27.83 -30.12
CA SER A 156 -22.29 -28.11 -29.06
C SER A 156 -20.98 -28.61 -29.66
N ILE A 157 -19.83 -28.21 -29.13
CA ILE A 157 -18.59 -29.01 -29.18
C ILE A 157 -17.90 -28.95 -27.82
N GLN A 158 -17.84 -30.11 -27.15
CA GLN A 158 -16.88 -30.46 -26.10
C GLN A 158 -15.79 -31.35 -26.72
N THR A 159 -14.52 -31.12 -26.37
CA THR A 159 -13.43 -32.12 -26.41
C THR A 159 -12.49 -31.84 -25.24
N LYS A 160 -12.59 -32.57 -24.13
CA LYS A 160 -11.70 -33.67 -23.67
C LYS A 160 -10.22 -33.51 -24.07
N GLY A 161 -9.34 -33.35 -23.07
CA GLY A 161 -7.90 -33.56 -23.19
C GLY A 161 -7.50 -35.04 -23.08
N PRO A 162 -6.19 -35.34 -23.08
CA PRO A 162 -5.68 -36.50 -22.35
C PRO A 162 -4.42 -36.24 -21.51
N THR A 163 -4.36 -36.97 -20.41
CA THR A 163 -3.28 -37.22 -19.45
C THR A 163 -2.24 -38.21 -20.00
N GLY A 164 -1.01 -38.19 -19.49
CA GLY A 164 -0.10 -39.35 -19.57
C GLY A 164 1.41 -39.09 -19.48
N ASP A 165 1.94 -39.13 -18.25
CA ASP A 165 3.19 -39.72 -17.73
C ASP A 165 4.42 -39.99 -18.65
N ASN A 166 5.63 -39.60 -18.20
CA ASN A 166 6.66 -40.57 -17.79
C ASN A 166 7.91 -39.97 -17.07
N GLN A 167 8.55 -40.89 -16.33
CA GLN A 167 9.59 -40.84 -15.30
C GLN A 167 11.05 -40.46 -15.68
N GLN A 168 11.72 -39.76 -14.75
CA GLN A 168 12.93 -40.13 -13.98
C GLN A 168 14.26 -40.52 -14.68
N LEU A 169 15.35 -39.83 -14.32
CA LEU A 169 16.70 -40.39 -14.11
C LEU A 169 17.56 -39.38 -13.30
N GLY A 170 18.19 -39.85 -12.22
CA GLY A 170 19.10 -39.07 -11.37
C GLY A 170 20.54 -39.58 -11.40
N GLN A 171 21.42 -38.90 -10.65
CA GLN A 171 22.70 -39.29 -10.00
C GLN A 171 23.57 -38.01 -9.86
N SER A 172 23.90 -37.52 -8.66
CA SER A 172 24.90 -37.98 -7.66
C SER A 172 26.37 -37.76 -8.06
N SER A 173 27.08 -36.89 -7.32
CA SER A 173 28.49 -37.08 -6.95
C SER A 173 28.90 -36.14 -5.81
N ASP A 174 29.41 -36.72 -4.73
CA ASP A 174 30.11 -36.10 -3.61
C ASP A 174 31.57 -35.71 -3.93
N ALA A 175 32.15 -34.97 -2.97
CA ALA A 175 33.57 -34.83 -2.60
C ALA A 175 34.37 -33.62 -3.15
N ALA A 176 34.76 -32.73 -2.24
CA ALA A 176 36.18 -32.40 -1.98
C ALA A 176 36.33 -31.55 -0.71
N GLU A 177 36.88 -32.19 0.32
CA GLU A 177 37.60 -31.61 1.44
C GLU A 177 38.99 -31.15 0.93
N ASN A 178 39.52 -30.00 1.37
CA ASN A 178 40.94 -29.81 1.68
C ASN A 178 41.26 -28.42 2.27
N ASN A 179 41.98 -28.49 3.40
CA ASN A 179 42.74 -27.45 4.11
C ASN A 179 43.76 -26.73 3.21
N GLU A 180 44.09 -25.49 3.56
CA GLU A 180 45.51 -25.08 3.66
C GLU A 180 45.68 -23.95 4.68
N SER A 181 46.90 -23.90 5.24
CA SER A 181 47.33 -23.22 6.47
C SER A 181 47.69 -21.75 6.28
#